data_AF-A0A1M7A1T8-F1
#
_entry.id   AF-A0A1M7A1T8-F1
#
_cell.length_a   1.000
_cell.length_b   1.000
_cell.length_c   1.000
_cell.angle_alpha   90.00
_cell.angle_beta   90.00
_cell.angle_gamma   90.00
#
_symmetry.space_group_name_H-M   'P 1'
#
loop_
_entity.id
_entity.type
_entity.pdbx_description
1 polymer ?
#
loop_
_entity_poly.entity_id
_entity_poly.type
_entity_poly.pdbx_seq_one_letter_code
_entity_poly.pdbx_strand_id
1 'polypeptide(L)'
;MPYQSWFEADPDRLQRELNALAACGVDATVDATARDQGILRLSFSIDGTNPCFGLAGLVDSVELVATFPDNYPYFRPEVAATNLTLPRHQHPLGSNLCLLPRPADNWAPQWQLATYLQEQLAKVLRKGNITDPALLAADPDEQAEPASEYFHARNLVVFDDTGLPAVDPILPAVAVLGKMLIGLPKKAGVASRLAVLETTDTAGRTHRLPQALWEQFPLHFISGHLLHLSQAPPYTDSQSVLRWLLDLAAQHGIVSSFAGKPLPLSDGTTLKRVIGFRFPEEVAPGQMGTGWLFLLEMSFKQMVPHGPKGKLVPQDMRYINFGKAARTTPADLQLRIPALKALSQHTIAVVGLGALGAPTALELARNQVGELRVMDFDHAEPGPSVRWPLGLAAAGLLKTDAIRDFLALQYPATRVVPVNHKIGALRNENEPSEQEIMDTFLDGVALLIDASADKGISHFLARTAQARRIPFISLYATPGAWGGLIMRVVPGQTAGCWMCAQYHLFDGSIPVPLADESTGSTQAAGCGDLTFTGASFDLQNVALAGVRLAVSTLSAGGPEDYPLTSWDVGVVQLMTPERQLLPPTWHTFSLEAHPSCPYCSP
;
A
#
# COMPACT_ATOMS: atom_id res chain seq x y z
N MET A 1 39.45 -1.12 -2.48
CA MET A 1 40.08 0.23 -2.43
C MET A 1 39.59 0.92 -1.18
N PRO A 2 40.40 1.74 -0.49
CA PRO A 2 39.88 2.59 0.58
C PRO A 2 38.78 3.50 0.03
N TYR A 3 37.77 3.80 0.86
CA TYR A 3 36.74 4.78 0.54
C TYR A 3 37.39 6.14 0.29
N GLN A 4 37.04 6.78 -0.81
CA GLN A 4 37.49 8.11 -1.20
C GLN A 4 36.25 8.96 -1.44
N SER A 5 36.20 10.16 -0.87
CA SER A 5 35.06 11.06 -1.04
C SER A 5 34.95 11.52 -2.50
N TRP A 6 33.75 11.88 -2.96
CA TRP A 6 33.53 12.23 -4.38
C TRP A 6 34.41 13.40 -4.84
N PHE A 7 34.67 14.38 -3.96
CA PHE A 7 35.45 15.58 -4.27
C PHE A 7 36.95 15.35 -4.24
N GLU A 8 37.42 14.25 -3.65
CA GLU A 8 38.79 13.77 -3.79
C GLU A 8 38.94 12.90 -5.03
N ALA A 9 37.90 12.13 -5.39
CA ALA A 9 37.88 11.28 -6.58
C ALA A 9 37.72 12.09 -7.88
N ASP A 10 36.97 13.20 -7.84
CA ASP A 10 36.77 14.15 -8.95
C ASP A 10 36.98 15.60 -8.47
N PRO A 11 38.24 16.04 -8.31
CA PRO A 11 38.56 17.42 -7.92
C PRO A 11 38.09 18.46 -8.95
N ASP A 12 38.02 18.08 -10.23
CA ASP A 12 37.55 18.96 -11.31
C ASP A 12 36.06 19.29 -11.15
N ARG A 13 35.23 18.33 -10.70
CA ARG A 13 33.84 18.62 -10.35
C ARG A 13 33.74 19.59 -9.18
N LEU A 14 34.51 19.39 -8.11
CA LEU A 14 34.55 20.33 -6.98
C LEU A 14 34.91 21.74 -7.45
N GLN A 15 35.97 21.86 -8.26
CA GLN A 15 36.41 23.16 -8.76
C GLN A 15 35.34 23.81 -9.64
N ARG A 16 34.61 23.03 -10.45
CA ARG A 16 33.47 23.52 -11.23
C ARG A 16 32.32 24.05 -10.36
N GLU A 17 32.00 23.40 -9.24
CA GLU A 17 31.00 23.90 -8.29
C GLU A 17 31.39 25.27 -7.72
N LEU A 18 32.63 25.38 -7.24
CA LEU A 18 33.15 26.62 -6.65
C LEU A 18 33.23 27.75 -7.69
N ASN A 19 33.70 27.43 -8.90
CA ASN A 19 33.77 28.40 -10.00
C ASN A 19 32.38 28.89 -10.41
N ALA A 20 31.36 28.03 -10.39
CA ALA A 20 30.00 28.41 -10.76
C ALA A 20 29.38 29.38 -9.75
N LEU A 21 29.62 29.16 -8.45
CA LEU A 21 29.22 30.10 -7.39
C LEU A 21 29.98 31.43 -7.51
N ALA A 22 31.30 31.38 -7.69
CA ALA A 22 32.13 32.56 -7.86
C ALA A 22 31.74 33.40 -9.10
N ALA A 23 31.38 32.74 -10.21
CA ALA A 23 30.86 33.40 -11.41
C ALA A 23 29.53 34.15 -11.16
N CYS A 24 28.78 33.74 -10.14
CA CYS A 24 27.58 34.42 -9.67
C CYS A 24 27.85 35.47 -8.57
N GLY A 25 29.13 35.79 -8.30
CA GLY A 25 29.53 36.72 -7.25
C GLY A 25 29.33 36.20 -5.83
N VAL A 26 29.26 34.88 -5.65
CA VAL A 26 29.09 34.23 -4.33
C VAL A 26 30.43 33.65 -3.90
N ASP A 27 30.94 34.12 -2.76
CA ASP A 27 32.13 33.55 -2.12
C ASP A 27 31.72 32.47 -1.12
N ALA A 28 32.17 31.23 -1.36
CA ALA A 28 31.77 30.06 -0.59
C ALA A 28 32.92 29.53 0.25
N THR A 29 32.68 29.41 1.55
CA THR A 29 33.64 28.86 2.51
C THR A 29 33.40 27.37 2.72
N VAL A 30 34.45 26.56 2.55
CA VAL A 30 34.41 25.12 2.85
C VAL A 30 34.57 24.88 4.35
N ASP A 31 33.69 24.09 4.95
CA ASP A 31 33.81 23.63 6.34
C ASP A 31 34.95 22.60 6.44
N ALA A 32 36.08 23.00 7.04
CA ALA A 32 37.25 22.14 7.19
C ALA A 32 36.98 20.90 8.05
N THR A 33 36.17 21.03 9.11
CA THR A 33 35.86 19.91 10.01
C THR A 33 34.99 18.87 9.32
N ALA A 34 34.00 19.31 8.54
CA ALA A 34 33.19 18.40 7.72
C ALA A 34 34.04 17.73 6.63
N ARG A 35 34.93 18.50 5.98
CA ARG A 35 35.82 17.99 4.93
C ARG A 35 36.75 16.89 5.43
N ASP A 36 37.32 17.05 6.63
CA ASP A 36 38.17 16.03 7.27
C ASP A 36 37.41 14.72 7.57
N GLN A 37 36.07 14.78 7.64
CA GLN A 37 35.18 13.63 7.80
C GLN A 37 34.69 13.07 6.45
N GLY A 38 35.19 13.58 5.32
CA GLY A 38 34.78 13.17 3.98
C GLY A 38 33.49 13.83 3.48
N ILE A 39 32.99 14.87 4.16
CA ILE A 39 31.74 15.55 3.83
C ILE A 39 32.05 16.93 3.25
N LEU A 40 31.59 17.22 2.03
CA LEU A 40 31.66 18.58 1.51
C LEU A 40 30.48 19.40 2.01
N ARG A 41 30.79 20.43 2.81
CA ARG A 41 29.83 21.44 3.24
C ARG A 41 30.35 22.83 2.90
N LEU A 42 29.49 23.63 2.28
CA LEU A 42 29.77 25.01 1.87
C LEU A 42 28.86 25.96 2.66
N SER A 43 29.42 27.07 3.16
CA SER A 43 28.67 28.18 3.76
C SER A 43 28.90 29.45 2.96
N PHE A 44 27.84 30.19 2.66
CA PHE A 44 27.89 31.42 1.85
C PHE A 44 26.68 32.30 2.09
N SER A 45 26.77 33.56 1.66
CA SER A 45 25.65 34.52 1.71
C SER A 45 25.33 35.03 0.30
N ILE A 46 24.05 35.21 0.01
CA ILE A 46 23.56 35.79 -1.24
C ILE A 46 22.79 37.07 -0.89
N ASP A 47 23.26 38.20 -1.44
CA ASP A 47 22.57 39.48 -1.34
C ASP A 47 21.27 39.48 -2.17
N GLY A 48 20.20 40.09 -1.65
CA GLY A 48 18.91 40.19 -2.30
C GLY A 48 18.94 40.92 -3.65
N THR A 49 19.93 41.79 -3.84
CA THR A 49 20.19 42.51 -5.10
C THR A 49 21.05 41.74 -6.09
N ASN A 50 21.54 40.54 -5.73
CA ASN A 50 22.37 39.73 -6.61
C ASN A 50 21.57 39.30 -7.87
N PRO A 51 22.00 39.70 -9.08
CA PRO A 51 21.23 39.49 -10.30
C PRO A 51 21.18 38.03 -10.75
N CYS A 52 22.07 37.16 -10.26
CA CYS A 52 22.12 35.76 -10.66
C CYS A 52 20.95 34.93 -10.10
N PHE A 53 20.40 35.30 -8.94
CA PHE A 53 19.44 34.46 -8.21
C PHE A 53 18.01 35.02 -8.18
N GLY A 54 17.79 36.24 -8.68
CA GLY A 54 16.44 36.82 -8.81
C GLY A 54 15.72 37.04 -7.47
N LEU A 55 16.45 37.47 -6.44
CA LEU A 55 15.94 37.63 -5.06
C LEU A 55 15.35 39.01 -4.75
N ALA A 56 15.39 39.94 -5.71
CA ALA A 56 15.01 41.32 -5.51
C ALA A 56 13.56 41.46 -4.99
N GLY A 57 13.40 42.13 -3.85
CA GLY A 57 12.11 42.33 -3.20
C GLY A 57 11.56 41.11 -2.44
N LEU A 58 12.31 40.00 -2.38
CA LEU A 58 11.93 38.82 -1.59
C LEU A 58 12.63 38.81 -0.23
N VAL A 59 13.93 39.10 -0.19
CA VAL A 59 14.77 39.15 1.02
C VAL A 59 15.91 40.15 0.81
N ASP A 60 16.41 40.74 1.89
CA ASP A 60 17.59 41.63 1.84
C ASP A 60 18.89 40.82 1.66
N SER A 61 19.00 39.69 2.35
CA SER A 61 20.09 38.71 2.18
C SER A 61 19.69 37.35 2.73
N VAL A 62 20.33 36.29 2.23
CA VAL A 62 20.15 34.93 2.73
C VAL A 62 21.49 34.25 2.99
N GLU A 63 21.63 33.70 4.20
CA GLU A 63 22.76 32.89 4.62
C GLU A 63 22.43 31.41 4.38
N LEU A 64 23.24 30.75 3.56
CA LEU A 64 23.00 29.37 3.11
C LEU A 64 24.13 28.43 3.51
N VAL A 65 23.75 27.23 3.93
CA VAL A 65 24.66 26.10 4.14
C VAL A 65 24.24 24.97 3.21
N ALA A 66 25.12 24.59 2.28
CA ALA A 66 24.91 23.47 1.37
C ALA A 66 25.75 22.27 1.80
N THR A 67 25.11 21.13 2.08
CA THR A 67 25.78 19.85 2.40
C THR A 67 25.58 18.88 1.25
N PHE A 68 26.68 18.39 0.68
CA PHE A 68 26.66 17.49 -0.47
C PHE A 68 26.63 16.03 -0.01
N PRO A 69 25.86 15.15 -0.69
CA PRO A 69 25.86 13.73 -0.38
C PRO A 69 27.11 13.03 -0.92
N ASP A 70 27.45 11.88 -0.34
CA ASP A 70 28.64 11.08 -0.70
C ASP A 70 28.64 10.62 -2.17
N ASN A 71 27.46 10.48 -2.76
CA ASN A 71 27.21 10.02 -4.12
C ASN A 71 26.87 11.18 -5.08
N TYR A 72 27.30 12.40 -4.76
CA TYR A 72 27.27 13.52 -5.70
C TYR A 72 28.07 13.15 -6.98
N PRO A 73 27.57 13.47 -8.20
CA PRO A 73 26.45 14.35 -8.49
C PRO A 73 25.12 13.64 -8.76
N TYR A 74 24.96 12.36 -8.43
CA TYR A 74 23.71 11.64 -8.71
C TYR A 74 22.55 12.08 -7.80
N PHE A 75 22.87 12.69 -6.66
CA PHE A 75 21.90 13.20 -5.70
C PHE A 75 22.21 14.66 -5.37
N ARG A 76 21.14 15.43 -5.17
CA ARG A 76 21.21 16.87 -4.92
C ARG A 76 21.86 17.19 -3.56
N PRO A 77 22.53 18.34 -3.42
CA PRO A 77 22.90 18.88 -2.11
C PRO A 77 21.66 19.27 -1.30
N GLU A 78 21.73 19.12 0.02
CA GLU A 78 20.76 19.72 0.94
C GLU A 78 21.18 21.16 1.25
N VAL A 79 20.25 22.10 1.20
CA VAL A 79 20.52 23.54 1.42
C VAL A 79 19.68 24.04 2.57
N ALA A 80 20.31 24.60 3.59
CA ALA A 80 19.67 25.23 4.73
C ALA A 80 19.81 26.75 4.69
N ALA A 81 18.76 27.49 5.05
CA ALA A 81 18.80 28.94 5.25
C ALA A 81 18.85 29.30 6.73
N THR A 82 20.00 29.79 7.22
CA THR A 82 20.28 29.95 8.66
C THR A 82 19.74 31.24 9.26
N ASN A 83 19.47 32.26 8.43
CA ASN A 83 18.97 33.57 8.85
C ASN A 83 17.50 33.82 8.45
N LEU A 84 16.78 32.81 7.97
CA LEU A 84 15.39 32.92 7.51
C LEU A 84 14.48 31.87 8.17
N THR A 85 13.21 32.23 8.30
CA THR A 85 12.13 31.32 8.73
C THR A 85 10.93 31.51 7.81
N LEU A 86 10.65 30.52 6.98
CA LEU A 86 9.52 30.46 6.06
C LEU A 86 8.42 29.60 6.69
N PRO A 87 7.14 30.02 6.59
CA PRO A 87 6.00 29.22 7.00
C PRO A 87 5.90 27.86 6.29
N ARG A 88 6.30 27.80 5.02
CA ARG A 88 6.30 26.60 4.17
C ARG A 88 7.61 26.46 3.40
N HIS A 89 7.83 25.28 2.81
CA HIS A 89 9.02 24.94 2.00
C HIS A 89 10.34 25.11 2.77
N GLN A 90 10.27 25.07 4.09
CA GLN A 90 11.41 25.02 4.99
C GLN A 90 11.12 24.05 6.11
N HIS A 91 12.09 23.19 6.43
CA HIS A 91 12.00 22.27 7.56
C HIS A 91 11.75 23.09 8.84
N PRO A 92 10.60 22.92 9.53
CA PRO A 92 10.16 23.83 10.61
C PRO A 92 11.16 23.98 11.76
N LEU A 93 12.04 22.99 11.93
CA LEU A 93 12.99 22.89 13.03
C LEU A 93 14.46 22.76 12.59
N GLY A 94 14.74 22.74 11.28
CA GLY A 94 16.05 22.35 10.73
C GLY A 94 16.58 23.30 9.67
N SER A 95 15.85 24.37 9.35
CA SER A 95 16.21 25.41 8.37
C SER A 95 16.45 24.95 6.92
N ASN A 96 16.44 23.65 6.63
CA ASN A 96 16.55 23.06 5.30
C ASN A 96 15.42 23.51 4.37
N LEU A 97 15.75 23.99 3.18
CA LEU A 97 14.81 24.44 2.17
C LEU A 97 14.35 23.28 1.27
N CYS A 98 13.05 23.26 0.95
CA CYS A 98 12.44 22.32 0.02
C CYS A 98 12.58 22.82 -1.43
N LEU A 99 13.82 22.96 -1.91
CA LEU A 99 14.13 23.50 -3.25
C LEU A 99 13.67 22.62 -4.41
N LEU A 100 13.53 21.30 -4.21
CA LEU A 100 12.93 20.39 -5.19
C LEU A 100 11.99 19.42 -4.47
N PRO A 101 10.95 18.93 -5.17
CA PRO A 101 10.15 17.83 -4.66
C PRO A 101 11.04 16.61 -4.40
N ARG A 102 10.68 15.80 -3.40
CA ARG A 102 11.52 14.70 -2.90
C ARG A 102 12.02 13.70 -3.96
N PRO A 103 11.24 13.31 -5.00
CA PRO A 103 11.71 12.38 -6.04
C PRO A 103 13.01 12.82 -6.70
N ALA A 104 13.92 11.86 -6.92
CA ALA A 104 15.23 12.13 -7.50
C ALA A 104 15.16 12.64 -8.95
N ASP A 105 14.09 12.35 -9.69
CA ASP A 105 13.91 12.74 -11.10
C ASP A 105 13.85 14.26 -11.31
N ASN A 106 13.61 15.03 -10.24
CA ASN A 106 13.66 16.50 -10.29
C ASN A 106 15.08 17.06 -10.19
N TRP A 107 16.08 16.21 -9.91
CA TRP A 107 17.49 16.56 -9.89
C TRP A 107 18.18 16.05 -11.15
N ALA A 108 18.94 16.93 -11.80
CA ALA A 108 19.72 16.58 -12.96
C ALA A 108 21.21 16.51 -12.56
N PRO A 109 21.93 15.37 -12.73
CA PRO A 109 23.32 15.25 -12.29
C PRO A 109 24.32 16.25 -12.91
N GLN A 110 23.94 16.87 -14.02
CA GLN A 110 24.68 17.95 -14.65
C GLN A 110 24.54 19.30 -13.93
N TRP A 111 23.51 19.49 -13.09
CA TRP A 111 23.32 20.71 -12.34
C TRP A 111 24.45 20.90 -11.33
N GLN A 112 24.91 22.15 -11.25
CA GLN A 112 25.77 22.64 -10.19
C GLN A 112 24.91 23.26 -9.09
N LEU A 113 25.45 23.42 -7.89
CA LEU A 113 24.77 24.10 -6.79
C LEU A 113 24.33 25.52 -7.19
N ALA A 114 25.15 26.24 -7.95
CA ALA A 114 24.77 27.56 -8.48
C ALA A 114 23.49 27.50 -9.32
N THR A 115 23.46 26.65 -10.36
CA THR A 115 22.28 26.46 -11.23
C THR A 115 21.05 26.02 -10.44
N TYR A 116 21.24 25.10 -9.49
CA TYR A 116 20.19 24.62 -8.62
C TYR A 116 19.53 25.76 -7.83
N LEU A 117 20.34 26.64 -7.23
CA LEU A 117 19.84 27.80 -6.49
C LEU A 117 19.20 28.84 -7.42
N GLN A 118 19.77 29.10 -8.60
CA GLN A 118 19.20 30.02 -9.59
C GLN A 118 17.78 29.61 -9.99
N GLU A 119 17.57 28.31 -10.19
CA GLU A 119 16.29 27.76 -10.64
C GLU A 119 15.24 27.71 -9.53
N GLN A 120 15.63 27.52 -8.27
CA GLN A 120 14.70 27.12 -7.21
C GLN A 120 14.59 28.11 -6.04
N LEU A 121 15.66 28.83 -5.69
CA LEU A 121 15.68 29.63 -4.46
C LEU A 121 14.61 30.72 -4.45
N ALA A 122 14.50 31.50 -5.51
CA ALA A 122 13.47 32.54 -5.63
C ALA A 122 12.04 31.96 -5.67
N LYS A 123 11.85 30.73 -6.18
CA LYS A 123 10.54 30.06 -6.20
C LYS A 123 10.13 29.65 -4.79
N VAL A 124 11.04 29.03 -4.04
CA VAL A 124 10.83 28.66 -2.63
C VAL A 124 10.58 29.88 -1.75
N LEU A 125 11.34 30.97 -1.90
CA LEU A 125 11.12 32.18 -1.09
C LEU A 125 9.76 32.85 -1.38
N ARG A 126 9.27 32.77 -2.63
CA ARG A 126 7.92 33.23 -2.99
C ARG A 126 6.83 32.33 -2.44
N LYS A 127 6.90 31.03 -2.74
CA LYS A 127 5.88 30.05 -2.33
C LYS A 127 5.86 29.81 -0.82
N GLY A 128 7.03 29.81 -0.18
CA GLY A 128 7.20 29.55 1.25
C GLY A 128 6.47 30.55 2.16
N ASN A 129 6.15 31.75 1.66
CA ASN A 129 5.38 32.77 2.38
C ASN A 129 3.87 32.70 2.13
N ILE A 130 3.40 31.83 1.23
CA ILE A 130 1.96 31.66 0.96
C ILE A 130 1.37 30.76 2.06
N THR A 131 0.45 31.32 2.83
CA THR A 131 -0.27 30.60 3.90
C THR A 131 -1.79 30.59 3.68
N ASP A 132 -2.28 31.28 2.64
CA ASP A 132 -3.70 31.32 2.30
C ASP A 132 -4.16 29.95 1.77
N PRO A 133 -5.13 29.29 2.43
CA PRO A 133 -5.58 27.95 2.05
C PRO A 133 -6.15 27.86 0.63
N ALA A 134 -6.81 28.91 0.13
CA ALA A 134 -7.42 28.90 -1.20
C ALA A 134 -6.34 29.02 -2.29
N LEU A 135 -5.29 29.82 -2.05
CA LEU A 135 -4.15 29.88 -2.96
C LEU A 135 -3.35 28.58 -2.99
N LEU A 136 -3.14 27.94 -1.83
CA LEU A 136 -2.44 26.66 -1.73
C LEU A 136 -3.22 25.54 -2.45
N ALA A 137 -4.54 25.45 -2.23
CA ALA A 137 -5.38 24.44 -2.86
C ALA A 137 -5.51 24.59 -4.39
N ALA A 138 -5.28 25.80 -4.92
CA ALA A 138 -5.37 26.09 -6.35
C ALA A 138 -4.06 25.79 -7.12
N ASP A 139 -2.94 25.60 -6.42
CA ASP A 139 -1.64 25.31 -7.03
C ASP A 139 -1.46 23.79 -7.23
N PRO A 140 -1.44 23.27 -8.47
CA PRO A 140 -1.31 21.84 -8.74
C PRO A 140 0.06 21.26 -8.38
N ASP A 141 1.08 22.11 -8.19
CA ASP A 141 2.43 21.70 -7.83
C ASP A 141 2.70 21.77 -6.32
N GLU A 142 1.75 22.30 -5.54
CA GLU A 142 1.87 22.42 -4.09
C GLU A 142 1.57 21.08 -3.40
N GLN A 143 2.27 20.81 -2.30
CA GLN A 143 2.13 19.56 -1.55
C GLN A 143 1.81 19.86 -0.09
N ALA A 144 1.12 18.94 0.58
CA ALA A 144 0.97 19.03 2.02
C ALA A 144 2.33 18.90 2.72
N GLU A 145 2.49 19.64 3.82
CA GLU A 145 3.63 19.58 4.74
C GLU A 145 3.18 19.01 6.10
N PRO A 146 2.82 17.71 6.15
CA PRO A 146 2.39 17.07 7.39
C PRO A 146 3.50 17.16 8.44
N ALA A 147 3.17 17.73 9.60
CA ALA A 147 4.12 17.93 10.68
C ALA A 147 4.75 16.60 11.16
N SER A 148 4.02 15.48 11.06
CA SER A 148 4.51 14.15 11.40
C SER A 148 5.74 13.70 10.61
N GLU A 149 5.97 14.22 9.39
CA GLU A 149 7.12 13.87 8.56
C GLU A 149 8.45 14.42 9.08
N TYR A 150 8.42 15.47 9.90
CA TYR A 150 9.62 16.11 10.45
C TYR A 150 10.12 15.43 11.74
N PHE A 151 9.42 14.41 12.22
CA PHE A 151 9.86 13.60 13.36
C PHE A 151 10.58 12.36 12.86
N HIS A 152 11.86 12.22 13.24
CA HIS A 152 12.67 11.07 12.85
C HIS A 152 12.25 9.80 13.62
N ALA A 153 11.25 9.10 13.09
CA ALA A 153 10.80 7.81 13.61
C ALA A 153 11.73 6.67 13.17
N ARG A 154 12.05 5.76 14.11
CA ARG A 154 12.70 4.47 13.76
C ARG A 154 11.79 3.26 13.88
N ASN A 155 10.60 3.45 14.45
CA ASN A 155 9.60 2.39 14.54
C ASN A 155 8.45 2.73 13.58
N LEU A 156 7.83 1.70 13.02
CA LEU A 156 6.55 1.80 12.34
C LEU A 156 5.49 1.16 13.22
N VAL A 157 4.35 1.83 13.37
CA VAL A 157 3.23 1.39 14.20
C VAL A 157 2.02 1.20 13.29
N VAL A 158 1.66 -0.05 13.01
CA VAL A 158 0.42 -0.39 12.31
C VAL A 158 -0.75 0.08 13.16
N PHE A 159 -1.61 0.91 12.59
CA PHE A 159 -2.62 1.60 13.37
C PHE A 159 -3.90 1.86 12.56
N ASP A 160 -5.04 1.54 13.16
CA ASP A 160 -6.37 1.85 12.67
C ASP A 160 -7.05 2.76 13.71
N ASP A 161 -7.41 3.99 13.29
CA ASP A 161 -8.03 4.99 14.15
C ASP A 161 -9.56 5.08 14.00
N THR A 162 -10.18 4.19 13.22
CA THR A 162 -11.64 4.19 12.95
C THR A 162 -12.48 4.08 14.23
N GLY A 163 -11.96 3.37 15.25
CA GLY A 163 -12.63 3.17 16.54
C GLY A 163 -12.51 4.34 17.52
N LEU A 164 -11.77 5.40 17.18
CA LEU A 164 -11.51 6.52 18.09
C LEU A 164 -12.50 7.66 17.87
N PRO A 165 -12.87 8.40 18.93
CA PRO A 165 -13.80 9.51 18.80
C PRO A 165 -13.26 10.56 17.82
N ALA A 166 -14.15 11.18 17.03
CA ALA A 166 -13.76 12.30 16.17
C ALA A 166 -13.08 13.44 16.97
N VAL A 167 -12.38 14.33 16.27
CA VAL A 167 -11.78 15.51 16.90
C VAL A 167 -12.91 16.48 17.26
N ASP A 168 -13.16 16.65 18.55
CA ASP A 168 -14.00 17.74 19.04
C ASP A 168 -13.15 19.02 19.06
N PRO A 169 -13.55 20.10 18.36
CA PRO A 169 -12.80 21.35 18.29
C PRO A 169 -12.63 22.05 19.65
N ILE A 170 -13.35 21.64 20.70
CA ILE A 170 -13.31 22.24 22.04
C ILE A 170 -12.36 21.45 22.98
N LEU A 171 -11.65 20.44 22.48
CA LEU A 171 -10.74 19.68 23.33
C LEU A 171 -9.65 20.57 23.96
N PRO A 172 -9.30 20.34 25.23
CA PRO A 172 -8.21 21.07 25.88
C PRO A 172 -6.88 20.79 25.18
N ALA A 173 -5.84 21.56 25.52
CA ALA A 173 -4.53 21.47 24.88
C ALA A 173 -3.95 20.05 24.85
N VAL A 174 -4.29 19.24 25.86
CA VAL A 174 -4.08 17.79 25.92
C VAL A 174 -5.30 17.08 26.51
N ALA A 175 -5.69 15.94 25.93
CA ALA A 175 -6.76 15.08 26.46
C ALA A 175 -6.43 13.59 26.31
N VAL A 176 -6.91 12.75 27.24
CA VAL A 176 -6.81 11.29 27.11
C VAL A 176 -7.92 10.79 26.20
N LEU A 177 -7.57 10.08 25.13
CA LEU A 177 -8.52 9.44 24.22
C LEU A 177 -8.86 8.01 24.64
N GLY A 178 -7.90 7.34 25.30
CA GLY A 178 -8.09 5.95 25.70
C GLY A 178 -6.78 5.23 25.99
N LYS A 179 -6.89 3.90 25.98
CA LYS A 179 -5.78 2.97 26.11
C LYS A 179 -5.62 2.14 24.84
N MET A 180 -4.46 1.51 24.72
CA MET A 180 -4.16 0.58 23.64
C MET A 180 -3.40 -0.64 24.13
N LEU A 181 -3.65 -1.75 23.45
CA LEU A 181 -2.83 -2.97 23.50
C LEU A 181 -1.91 -2.97 22.28
N ILE A 182 -0.60 -3.05 22.52
CA ILE A 182 0.39 -3.03 21.45
C ILE A 182 0.96 -4.44 21.29
N GLY A 183 0.91 -4.94 20.06
CA GLY A 183 1.55 -6.17 19.64
C GLY A 183 2.95 -5.93 19.09
N LEU A 184 3.88 -6.83 19.41
CA LEU A 184 5.24 -6.88 18.87
C LEU A 184 5.57 -8.28 18.32
N PRO A 185 6.40 -8.38 17.27
CA PRO A 185 6.88 -9.67 16.76
C PRO A 185 7.66 -10.46 17.81
N LYS A 186 7.70 -11.79 17.66
CA LYS A 186 8.43 -12.69 18.59
C LYS A 186 9.91 -12.33 18.80
N LYS A 187 10.57 -11.80 17.77
CA LYS A 187 11.98 -11.33 17.81
C LYS A 187 12.06 -9.81 17.78
N ALA A 188 11.33 -9.16 18.69
CA ALA A 188 11.34 -7.70 18.79
C ALA A 188 12.61 -7.17 19.49
N GLY A 189 12.99 -5.96 19.13
CA GLY A 189 14.04 -5.15 19.73
C GLY A 189 13.76 -3.66 19.50
N VAL A 190 14.79 -2.81 19.62
CA VAL A 190 14.64 -1.34 19.62
C VAL A 190 13.97 -0.78 18.36
N ALA A 191 14.32 -1.28 17.17
CA ALA A 191 13.82 -0.79 15.89
C ALA A 191 12.73 -1.67 15.26
N SER A 192 12.01 -2.46 16.07
CA SER A 192 10.96 -3.34 15.55
C SER A 192 9.69 -2.60 15.17
N ARG A 193 8.96 -3.13 14.18
CA ARG A 193 7.57 -2.74 13.91
C ARG A 193 6.67 -3.12 15.10
N LEU A 194 5.61 -2.35 15.30
CA LEU A 194 4.56 -2.59 16.28
C LEU A 194 3.19 -2.54 15.60
N ALA A 195 2.17 -3.07 16.26
CA ALA A 195 0.79 -2.90 15.86
C ALA A 195 -0.06 -2.54 17.07
N VAL A 196 -0.94 -1.56 16.93
CA VAL A 196 -2.00 -1.34 17.92
C VAL A 196 -3.10 -2.36 17.63
N LEU A 197 -3.11 -3.46 18.38
CA LEU A 197 -4.02 -4.59 18.14
C LEU A 197 -5.43 -4.30 18.67
N GLU A 198 -5.52 -3.50 19.73
CA GLU A 198 -6.78 -3.09 20.33
C GLU A 198 -6.66 -1.66 20.86
N THR A 199 -7.71 -0.86 20.67
CA THR A 199 -7.90 0.42 21.34
C THR A 199 -9.13 0.35 22.22
N THR A 200 -9.09 0.98 23.39
CA THR A 200 -10.23 1.16 24.29
C THR A 200 -10.37 2.64 24.59
N ASP A 201 -11.49 3.26 24.21
CA ASP A 201 -11.71 4.67 24.47
C ASP A 201 -12.07 4.97 25.95
N THR A 202 -12.25 6.24 26.29
CA THR A 202 -12.64 6.66 27.65
C THR A 202 -14.03 6.20 28.07
N ALA A 203 -14.90 5.81 27.12
CA ALA A 203 -16.22 5.25 27.38
C ALA A 203 -16.19 3.70 27.52
N GLY A 204 -15.02 3.07 27.35
CA GLY A 204 -14.86 1.61 27.40
C GLY A 204 -15.20 0.89 26.09
N ARG A 205 -15.45 1.61 25.00
CA ARG A 205 -15.68 1.02 23.67
C ARG A 205 -14.36 0.51 23.11
N THR A 206 -14.38 -0.71 22.58
CA THR A 206 -13.18 -1.35 22.03
C THR A 206 -13.25 -1.45 20.52
N HIS A 207 -12.10 -1.29 19.88
CA HIS A 207 -11.90 -1.58 18.47
C HIS A 207 -10.65 -2.46 18.34
N ARG A 208 -10.73 -3.50 17.51
CA ARG A 208 -9.71 -4.54 17.40
C ARG A 208 -9.32 -4.75 15.96
N LEU A 209 -8.02 -4.87 15.73
CA LEU A 209 -7.52 -5.39 14.48
C LEU A 209 -7.92 -6.86 14.32
N PRO A 210 -8.09 -7.33 13.06
CA PRO A 210 -8.40 -8.72 12.72
C PRO A 210 -7.53 -9.72 13.48
N GLN A 211 -8.15 -10.77 14.02
CA GLN A 211 -7.45 -11.78 14.84
C GLN A 211 -6.26 -12.42 14.12
N ALA A 212 -6.35 -12.62 12.80
CA ALA A 212 -5.26 -13.18 12.00
C ALA A 212 -3.96 -12.36 12.12
N LEU A 213 -4.04 -11.03 12.28
CA LEU A 213 -2.85 -10.19 12.49
C LEU A 213 -2.20 -10.43 13.85
N TRP A 214 -2.95 -10.85 14.87
CA TRP A 214 -2.42 -11.03 16.23
C TRP A 214 -1.32 -12.10 16.28
N GLU A 215 -1.43 -13.12 15.43
CA GLU A 215 -0.43 -14.19 15.31
C GLU A 215 0.94 -13.67 14.88
N GLN A 216 0.99 -12.57 14.13
CA GLN A 216 2.25 -11.92 13.74
C GLN A 216 2.86 -11.06 14.86
N PHE A 217 2.09 -10.76 15.90
CA PHE A 217 2.47 -9.89 17.00
C PHE A 217 2.22 -10.52 18.39
N PRO A 218 2.80 -11.69 18.69
CA PRO A 218 2.46 -12.51 19.86
C PRO A 218 2.92 -11.92 21.21
N LEU A 219 3.78 -10.90 21.21
CA LEU A 219 4.19 -10.22 22.44
C LEU A 219 3.29 -9.01 22.67
N HIS A 220 2.67 -8.91 23.84
CA HIS A 220 1.70 -7.86 24.12
C HIS A 220 2.21 -6.90 25.20
N PHE A 221 2.33 -5.63 24.85
CA PHE A 221 2.52 -4.53 25.81
C PHE A 221 1.15 -3.98 26.19
N ILE A 222 0.81 -4.12 27.47
CA ILE A 222 -0.50 -3.74 28.02
C ILE A 222 -0.39 -2.33 28.60
N SER A 223 -1.41 -1.51 28.36
CA SER A 223 -1.55 -0.14 28.89
C SER A 223 -0.70 0.91 28.17
N GLY A 224 -0.64 0.84 26.83
CA GLY A 224 -0.31 2.06 26.08
C GLY A 224 -1.43 3.09 26.19
N HIS A 225 -1.10 4.35 25.98
CA HIS A 225 -2.04 5.46 26.13
C HIS A 225 -2.22 6.21 24.81
N LEU A 226 -3.45 6.61 24.52
CA LEU A 226 -3.79 7.45 23.38
C LEU A 226 -4.18 8.84 23.87
N LEU A 227 -3.56 9.86 23.31
CA LEU A 227 -3.79 11.26 23.68
C LEU A 227 -4.20 12.09 22.45
N HIS A 228 -4.88 13.19 22.71
CA HIS A 228 -5.06 14.28 21.78
C HIS A 228 -4.19 15.46 22.20
N LEU A 229 -3.62 16.15 21.23
CA LEU A 229 -2.93 17.42 21.37
C LEU A 229 -3.58 18.45 20.44
N SER A 230 -3.76 19.67 20.95
CA SER A 230 -4.28 20.80 20.16
C SER A 230 -3.31 21.30 19.09
N GLN A 231 -2.03 20.93 19.18
CA GLN A 231 -0.97 21.31 18.24
C GLN A 231 0.08 20.21 18.15
N ALA A 232 0.87 20.20 17.08
CA ALA A 232 2.01 19.32 16.94
C ALA A 232 3.06 19.59 18.04
N PRO A 233 3.87 18.59 18.45
CA PRO A 233 4.93 18.81 19.41
C PRO A 233 5.95 19.88 18.96
N PRO A 234 6.42 20.75 19.86
CA PRO A 234 7.28 21.88 19.51
C PRO A 234 8.79 21.52 19.39
N TYR A 235 9.16 20.25 19.56
CA TYR A 235 10.56 19.78 19.54
C TYR A 235 10.71 18.61 18.57
N THR A 236 11.85 18.48 17.88
CA THR A 236 12.15 17.32 17.01
C THR A 236 12.69 16.11 17.74
N ASP A 237 13.28 16.28 18.92
CA ASP A 237 13.91 15.18 19.65
C ASP A 237 12.91 14.51 20.61
N SER A 238 12.94 13.19 20.61
CA SER A 238 12.00 12.35 21.34
C SER A 238 12.07 12.53 22.86
N GLN A 239 13.22 12.93 23.40
CA GLN A 239 13.38 13.13 24.85
C GLN A 239 12.73 14.44 25.31
N SER A 240 12.92 15.52 24.57
CA SER A 240 12.28 16.82 24.86
C SER A 240 10.79 16.75 24.64
N VAL A 241 10.31 16.08 23.58
CA VAL A 241 8.86 15.86 23.38
C VAL A 241 8.25 15.06 24.53
N LEU A 242 8.91 14.00 25.01
CA LEU A 242 8.39 13.25 26.16
C LEU A 242 8.31 14.12 27.43
N ARG A 243 9.35 14.92 27.71
CA ARG A 243 9.36 15.82 28.88
C ARG A 243 8.22 16.85 28.78
N TRP A 244 8.15 17.53 27.65
CA TRP A 244 7.08 18.51 27.36
C TRP A 244 5.68 17.91 27.49
N LEU A 245 5.46 16.71 26.93
CA LEU A 245 4.17 16.04 26.98
C LEU A 245 3.76 15.70 28.41
N LEU A 246 4.70 15.24 29.24
CA LEU A 246 4.44 14.95 30.66
C LEU A 246 4.13 16.22 31.45
N ASP A 247 4.86 17.31 31.21
CA ASP A 247 4.62 18.60 31.86
C ASP A 247 3.27 19.18 31.45
N LEU A 248 2.92 19.13 30.15
CA LEU A 248 1.63 19.56 29.62
C LEU A 248 0.48 18.73 30.22
N ALA A 249 0.62 17.41 30.28
CA ALA A 249 -0.36 16.53 30.90
C ALA A 249 -0.57 16.88 32.39
N ALA A 250 0.50 17.11 33.14
CA ALA A 250 0.43 17.49 34.54
C ALA A 250 -0.27 18.84 34.76
N GLN A 251 0.02 19.85 33.92
CA GLN A 251 -0.65 21.16 33.96
C GLN A 251 -2.16 21.07 33.74
N HIS A 252 -2.62 20.10 32.95
CA HIS A 252 -4.03 19.84 32.67
C HIS A 252 -4.66 18.79 33.61
N GLY A 253 -4.02 18.47 34.74
CA GLY A 253 -4.56 17.57 35.76
C GLY A 253 -4.54 16.08 35.38
N ILE A 254 -3.86 15.71 34.29
CA ILE A 254 -3.67 14.32 33.87
C ILE A 254 -2.46 13.76 34.63
N VAL A 255 -2.68 13.37 35.89
CA VAL A 255 -1.63 12.79 36.75
C VAL A 255 -1.43 11.31 36.39
N SER A 256 -0.70 11.05 35.32
CA SER A 256 -0.32 9.70 34.89
C SER A 256 1.11 9.68 34.40
N SER A 257 1.88 8.67 34.80
CA SER A 257 3.21 8.42 34.22
C SER A 257 3.11 7.90 32.78
N PHE A 258 1.91 7.52 32.32
CA PHE A 258 1.62 6.80 31.08
C PHE A 258 2.44 5.52 30.89
N ALA A 259 3.17 5.07 31.92
CA ALA A 259 3.97 3.86 31.85
C ALA A 259 3.05 2.64 31.90
N GLY A 260 3.37 1.64 31.08
CA GLY A 260 2.71 0.35 31.11
C GLY A 260 3.48 -0.63 31.99
N LYS A 261 2.99 -1.87 32.05
CA LYS A 261 3.77 -2.97 32.64
C LYS A 261 4.99 -3.22 31.76
N PRO A 262 6.24 -3.14 32.27
CA PRO A 262 7.42 -3.35 31.45
C PRO A 262 7.38 -4.71 30.74
N LEU A 263 7.65 -4.71 29.45
CA LEU A 263 7.68 -5.90 28.60
C LEU A 263 9.14 -6.21 28.22
N PRO A 264 9.77 -7.25 28.80
CA PRO A 264 11.09 -7.69 28.37
C PRO A 264 11.01 -8.33 26.99
N LEU A 265 11.98 -8.03 26.15
CA LEU A 265 12.14 -8.54 24.79
C LEU A 265 13.31 -9.54 24.74
N SER A 266 13.37 -10.33 23.66
CA SER A 266 14.36 -11.41 23.52
C SER A 266 15.81 -10.93 23.39
N ASP A 267 16.04 -9.67 23.02
CA ASP A 267 17.37 -9.08 22.86
C ASP A 267 17.90 -8.42 24.15
N GLY A 268 17.17 -8.53 25.26
CA GLY A 268 17.50 -7.88 26.54
C GLY A 268 16.98 -6.45 26.65
N THR A 269 16.32 -5.91 25.61
CA THR A 269 15.58 -4.65 25.68
C THR A 269 14.32 -4.85 26.51
N THR A 270 13.87 -3.80 27.20
CA THR A 270 12.59 -3.75 27.91
C THR A 270 11.80 -2.55 27.42
N LEU A 271 10.61 -2.79 26.87
CA LEU A 271 9.66 -1.75 26.52
C LEU A 271 8.93 -1.29 27.77
N LYS A 272 8.97 0.00 28.08
CA LYS A 272 8.44 0.59 29.32
C LYS A 272 7.22 1.47 29.11
N ARG A 273 7.13 2.13 27.95
CA ARG A 273 6.07 3.09 27.64
C ARG A 273 5.81 3.13 26.15
N VAL A 274 4.54 3.21 25.79
CA VAL A 274 4.08 3.60 24.45
C VAL A 274 2.96 4.62 24.60
N ILE A 275 3.15 5.82 24.05
CA ILE A 275 2.12 6.85 23.98
C ILE A 275 1.86 7.15 22.51
N GLY A 276 0.65 6.93 22.03
CA GLY A 276 0.19 7.45 20.73
C GLY A 276 -0.51 8.77 20.95
N PHE A 277 -0.29 9.75 20.07
CA PHE A 277 -1.00 11.01 20.17
C PHE A 277 -1.34 11.55 18.79
N ARG A 278 -2.54 12.13 18.72
CA ARG A 278 -3.01 12.85 17.55
C ARG A 278 -2.86 14.34 17.70
N PHE A 279 -2.64 15.04 16.59
CA PHE A 279 -2.53 16.50 16.51
C PHE A 279 -3.01 16.99 15.15
N PRO A 280 -3.40 18.27 15.01
CA PRO A 280 -3.71 18.82 13.69
C PRO A 280 -2.46 18.87 12.82
N GLU A 281 -2.54 18.37 11.59
CA GLU A 281 -1.48 18.51 10.58
C GLU A 281 -2.08 18.72 9.19
N GLU A 282 -1.28 19.20 8.24
CA GLU A 282 -1.73 19.36 6.87
C GLU A 282 -1.82 17.99 6.15
N VAL A 283 -2.96 17.70 5.54
CA VAL A 283 -3.22 16.44 4.81
C VAL A 283 -3.36 16.63 3.29
N ALA A 284 -3.65 17.85 2.87
CA ALA A 284 -3.59 18.34 1.49
C ALA A 284 -3.21 19.83 1.53
N PRO A 285 -2.70 20.44 0.44
CA PRO A 285 -2.36 21.87 0.42
C PRO A 285 -3.47 22.77 0.97
N GLY A 286 -3.18 23.49 2.06
CA GLY A 286 -4.13 24.36 2.76
C GLY A 286 -5.18 23.64 3.61
N GLN A 287 -5.22 22.31 3.60
CA GLN A 287 -6.24 21.51 4.29
C GLN A 287 -5.67 20.82 5.54
N MET A 288 -6.21 21.19 6.70
CA MET A 288 -5.90 20.55 7.96
C MET A 288 -6.68 19.25 8.15
N GLY A 289 -6.00 18.23 8.65
CA GLY A 289 -6.54 16.96 9.08
C GLY A 289 -5.90 16.49 10.38
N THR A 290 -5.97 15.18 10.62
CA THR A 290 -5.43 14.57 11.84
C THR A 290 -4.16 13.81 11.54
N GLY A 291 -3.08 14.20 12.23
CA GLY A 291 -1.83 13.48 12.25
C GLY A 291 -1.67 12.61 13.47
N TRP A 292 -0.84 11.58 13.34
CA TRP A 292 -0.55 10.61 14.39
C TRP A 292 0.94 10.36 14.54
N LEU A 293 1.40 10.35 15.79
CA LEU A 293 2.76 10.00 16.15
C LEU A 293 2.76 9.16 17.43
N PHE A 294 3.76 8.29 17.55
CA PHE A 294 3.95 7.48 18.75
C PHE A 294 5.29 7.81 19.40
N LEU A 295 5.32 7.78 20.72
CA LEU A 295 6.53 7.84 21.54
C LEU A 295 6.71 6.50 22.24
N LEU A 296 7.90 5.92 22.08
CA LEU A 296 8.30 4.67 22.70
C LEU A 296 9.46 4.92 23.65
N GLU A 297 9.35 4.42 24.88
CA GLU A 297 10.47 4.39 25.82
C GLU A 297 10.88 2.95 26.09
N MET A 298 12.15 2.69 25.86
CA MET A 298 12.79 1.41 26.08
C MET A 298 14.02 1.57 26.98
N SER A 299 14.44 0.47 27.58
CA SER A 299 15.76 0.39 28.22
C SER A 299 16.45 -0.91 27.88
N PHE A 300 17.77 -0.86 27.71
CA PHE A 300 18.61 -2.02 27.47
C PHE A 300 19.94 -1.85 28.21
N LYS A 301 20.69 -2.94 28.39
CA LYS A 301 22.02 -2.88 28.99
C LYS A 301 23.06 -2.72 27.89
N GLN A 302 23.91 -1.71 28.01
CA GLN A 302 25.07 -1.54 27.14
C GLN A 302 26.35 -1.76 27.95
N MET A 303 27.31 -2.49 27.37
CA MET A 303 28.63 -2.63 27.95
C MET A 303 29.43 -1.36 27.65
N VAL A 304 29.76 -0.59 28.67
CA VAL A 304 30.52 0.66 28.54
C VAL A 304 31.86 0.55 29.27
N PRO A 305 32.95 1.15 28.74
CA PRO A 305 34.23 1.20 29.45
C PRO A 305 34.10 2.01 30.74
N HIS A 306 34.60 1.47 31.84
CA HIS A 306 34.62 2.15 33.14
C HIS A 306 36.01 2.12 33.77
N GLY A 307 36.43 3.28 34.28
CA GLY A 307 37.72 3.49 34.91
C GLY A 307 38.91 3.56 33.93
N PRO A 308 40.11 3.90 34.43
CA PRO A 308 41.30 4.13 33.59
C PRO A 308 41.81 2.89 32.86
N LYS A 309 41.39 1.68 33.27
CA LYS A 309 41.74 0.41 32.61
C LYS A 309 40.71 -0.04 31.56
N GLY A 310 39.65 0.74 31.31
CA GLY A 310 38.65 0.44 30.28
C GLY A 310 37.84 -0.84 30.50
N LYS A 311 37.63 -1.26 31.74
CA LYS A 311 36.86 -2.49 32.03
C LYS A 311 35.40 -2.28 31.63
N LEU A 312 34.87 -3.15 30.79
CA LEU A 312 33.47 -3.09 30.37
C LEU A 312 32.55 -3.45 31.54
N VAL A 313 31.60 -2.56 31.86
CA VAL A 313 30.53 -2.79 32.84
C VAL A 313 29.17 -2.56 32.18
N PRO A 314 28.13 -3.33 32.57
CA PRO A 314 26.79 -3.10 32.06
C PRO A 314 26.21 -1.81 32.66
N GLN A 315 25.76 -0.90 31.81
CA GLN A 315 25.03 0.30 32.18
C GLN A 315 23.62 0.24 31.59
N ASP A 316 22.62 0.64 32.38
CA ASP A 316 21.25 0.77 31.89
C ASP A 316 21.13 2.00 31.00
N MET A 317 20.92 1.75 29.72
CA MET A 317 20.67 2.78 28.73
C MET A 317 19.17 3.02 28.64
N ARG A 318 18.79 4.30 28.69
CA ARG A 318 17.42 4.74 28.40
C ARG A 318 17.37 5.20 26.95
N TYR A 319 16.38 4.72 26.21
CA TYR A 319 16.21 5.05 24.80
C TYR A 319 14.75 5.44 24.53
N ILE A 320 14.56 6.64 23.96
CA ILE A 320 13.25 7.16 23.61
C ILE A 320 13.25 7.41 22.11
N ASN A 321 12.20 7.00 21.42
CA ASN A 321 12.13 7.13 19.98
C ASN A 321 10.70 7.39 19.50
N PHE A 322 10.57 7.93 18.29
CA PHE A 322 9.28 8.03 17.63
C PHE A 322 8.92 6.76 16.85
N GLY A 323 7.63 6.45 16.87
CA GLY A 323 6.99 5.52 15.97
C GLY A 323 6.08 6.27 15.00
N LYS A 324 6.28 6.07 13.70
CA LYS A 324 5.42 6.63 12.67
C LYS A 324 4.17 5.77 12.53
N ALA A 325 3.00 6.41 12.48
CA ALA A 325 1.74 5.72 12.22
C ALA A 325 1.73 5.19 10.78
N ALA A 326 1.62 3.88 10.63
CA ALA A 326 1.33 3.21 9.38
C ALA A 326 -0.17 2.92 9.37
N ARG A 327 -0.95 3.85 8.82
CA ARG A 327 -2.41 3.79 8.88
C ARG A 327 -2.96 2.69 7.98
N THR A 328 -3.96 1.96 8.48
CA THR A 328 -4.56 0.82 7.77
C THR A 328 -6.09 0.89 7.67
N THR A 329 -6.69 2.08 7.86
CA THR A 329 -8.15 2.20 7.69
C THR A 329 -8.53 1.90 6.23
N PRO A 330 -9.76 1.41 5.96
CA PRO A 330 -10.22 1.21 4.58
C PRO A 330 -10.07 2.47 3.71
N ALA A 331 -10.32 3.66 4.27
CA ALA A 331 -10.13 4.92 3.57
C ALA A 331 -8.67 5.17 3.17
N ASP A 332 -7.71 4.91 4.08
CA ASP A 332 -6.28 5.06 3.79
C ASP A 332 -5.81 4.12 2.67
N LEU A 333 -6.32 2.89 2.65
CA LEU A 333 -6.01 1.91 1.60
C LEU A 333 -6.59 2.33 0.23
N GLN A 334 -7.77 2.97 0.22
CA GLN A 334 -8.43 3.43 -0.99
C GLN A 334 -7.77 4.66 -1.63
N LEU A 335 -6.97 5.45 -0.90
CA LEU A 335 -6.26 6.61 -1.45
C LEU A 335 -5.37 6.27 -2.66
N ARG A 336 -4.88 5.03 -2.76
CA ARG A 336 -4.04 4.56 -3.87
C ARG A 336 -4.83 4.01 -5.05
N ILE A 337 -6.11 3.72 -4.87
CA ILE A 337 -7.01 3.13 -5.88
C ILE A 337 -8.45 3.71 -5.77
N PRO A 338 -8.62 5.05 -5.80
CA PRO A 338 -9.90 5.70 -5.49
C PRO A 338 -11.04 5.28 -6.43
N ALA A 339 -10.70 4.97 -7.69
CA ALA A 339 -11.64 4.47 -8.70
C ALA A 339 -12.31 3.14 -8.36
N LEU A 340 -11.81 2.42 -7.34
CA LEU A 340 -12.30 1.11 -6.91
C LEU A 340 -13.11 1.16 -5.61
N LYS A 341 -13.35 2.35 -5.03
CA LYS A 341 -14.02 2.52 -3.72
C LYS A 341 -15.34 1.76 -3.58
N ALA A 342 -16.10 1.66 -4.67
CA ALA A 342 -17.41 1.01 -4.70
C ALA A 342 -17.34 -0.50 -4.48
N LEU A 343 -16.20 -1.16 -4.79
CA LEU A 343 -16.03 -2.60 -4.61
C LEU A 343 -16.25 -3.07 -3.17
N SER A 344 -15.97 -2.19 -2.20
CA SER A 344 -16.19 -2.45 -0.77
C SER A 344 -17.65 -2.73 -0.40
N GLN A 345 -18.60 -2.36 -1.27
CA GLN A 345 -20.03 -2.55 -1.07
C GLN A 345 -20.58 -3.80 -1.76
N HIS A 346 -19.75 -4.53 -2.51
CA HIS A 346 -20.19 -5.65 -3.33
C HIS A 346 -19.78 -7.00 -2.76
N THR A 347 -20.68 -7.96 -2.91
CA THR A 347 -20.42 -9.39 -2.74
C THR A 347 -20.18 -10.02 -4.10
N ILE A 348 -19.03 -10.66 -4.31
CA ILE A 348 -18.71 -11.38 -5.55
C ILE A 348 -18.59 -12.88 -5.24
N ALA A 349 -19.27 -13.70 -6.04
CA ALA A 349 -19.17 -15.15 -5.97
C ALA A 349 -18.15 -15.67 -6.99
N VAL A 350 -17.26 -16.58 -6.58
CA VAL A 350 -16.27 -17.23 -7.44
C VAL A 350 -16.42 -18.74 -7.31
N VAL A 351 -16.69 -19.42 -8.43
CA VAL A 351 -16.77 -20.89 -8.50
C VAL A 351 -15.55 -21.45 -9.22
N GLY A 352 -14.87 -22.39 -8.58
CA GLY A 352 -13.58 -22.92 -9.02
C GLY A 352 -12.42 -22.06 -8.53
N LEU A 353 -11.57 -22.63 -7.68
CA LEU A 353 -10.37 -22.03 -7.10
C LEU A 353 -9.10 -22.69 -7.64
N GLY A 354 -9.13 -23.05 -8.92
CA GLY A 354 -7.96 -23.54 -9.66
C GLY A 354 -6.99 -22.42 -10.06
N ALA A 355 -6.27 -22.64 -11.16
CA ALA A 355 -5.20 -21.74 -11.62
C ALA A 355 -5.68 -20.35 -12.09
N LEU A 356 -6.99 -20.16 -12.33
CA LEU A 356 -7.58 -18.86 -12.70
C LEU A 356 -8.38 -18.24 -11.54
N GLY A 357 -9.26 -19.02 -10.92
CA GLY A 357 -10.17 -18.49 -9.90
C GLY A 357 -9.51 -18.12 -8.59
N ALA A 358 -8.51 -18.88 -8.11
CA ALA A 358 -7.80 -18.52 -6.88
C ALA A 358 -7.00 -17.21 -7.04
N PRO A 359 -6.19 -17.00 -8.10
CA PRO A 359 -5.59 -15.69 -8.37
C PRO A 359 -6.63 -14.57 -8.52
N THR A 360 -7.75 -14.83 -9.19
CA THR A 360 -8.86 -13.84 -9.31
C THR A 360 -9.38 -13.41 -7.94
N ALA A 361 -9.65 -14.36 -7.03
CA ALA A 361 -10.09 -14.06 -5.67
C ALA A 361 -9.06 -13.25 -4.87
N LEU A 362 -7.77 -13.55 -5.02
CA LEU A 362 -6.68 -12.80 -4.40
C LEU A 362 -6.63 -11.34 -4.87
N GLU A 363 -6.77 -11.12 -6.18
CA GLU A 363 -6.77 -9.77 -6.74
C GLU A 363 -8.02 -8.97 -6.34
N LEU A 364 -9.20 -9.60 -6.31
CA LEU A 364 -10.42 -8.95 -5.83
C LEU A 364 -10.31 -8.52 -4.37
N ALA A 365 -9.75 -9.37 -3.50
CA ALA A 365 -9.51 -9.03 -2.10
C ALA A 365 -8.47 -7.92 -1.93
N ARG A 366 -7.38 -7.95 -2.70
CA ARG A 366 -6.36 -6.88 -2.72
C ARG A 366 -6.96 -5.53 -3.11
N ASN A 367 -7.99 -5.54 -3.96
CA ASN A 367 -8.74 -4.36 -4.39
C ASN A 367 -9.95 -4.05 -3.49
N GLN A 368 -10.00 -4.61 -2.28
CA GLN A 368 -10.97 -4.29 -1.23
C GLN A 368 -12.44 -4.57 -1.60
N VAL A 369 -12.70 -5.66 -2.33
CA VAL A 369 -14.07 -6.17 -2.44
C VAL A 369 -14.63 -6.45 -1.04
N GLY A 370 -15.89 -6.06 -0.78
CA GLY A 370 -16.50 -6.20 0.55
C GLY A 370 -16.58 -7.66 1.00
N GLU A 371 -17.14 -8.51 0.16
CA GLU A 371 -17.25 -9.95 0.43
C GLU A 371 -16.95 -10.81 -0.80
N LEU A 372 -16.16 -11.87 -0.58
CA LEU A 372 -15.93 -12.93 -1.54
C LEU A 372 -16.57 -14.22 -1.05
N ARG A 373 -17.50 -14.76 -1.83
CA ARG A 373 -18.04 -16.11 -1.62
C ARG A 373 -17.32 -17.04 -2.57
N VAL A 374 -16.58 -18.01 -2.05
CA VAL A 374 -15.74 -18.88 -2.84
C VAL A 374 -16.22 -20.32 -2.75
N MET A 375 -16.38 -20.98 -3.89
CA MET A 375 -16.86 -22.37 -3.97
C MET A 375 -15.87 -23.24 -4.74
N ASP A 376 -15.42 -24.31 -4.10
CA ASP A 376 -14.62 -25.38 -4.67
C ASP A 376 -14.82 -26.62 -3.77
N PHE A 377 -14.42 -27.81 -4.21
CA PHE A 377 -14.50 -29.04 -3.41
C PHE A 377 -13.14 -29.73 -3.28
N ASP A 378 -12.13 -29.31 -4.05
CA ASP A 378 -10.83 -29.93 -4.09
C ASP A 378 -9.95 -29.52 -2.90
N HIS A 379 -8.98 -30.40 -2.62
CA HIS A 379 -7.84 -30.08 -1.79
C HIS A 379 -6.73 -29.45 -2.64
N ALA A 380 -5.89 -28.63 -2.02
CA ALA A 380 -4.67 -28.14 -2.63
C ALA A 380 -3.65 -29.30 -2.71
N GLU A 381 -3.19 -29.59 -3.93
CA GLU A 381 -2.19 -30.62 -4.18
C GLU A 381 -0.82 -30.00 -4.50
N PRO A 382 0.30 -30.63 -4.13
CA PRO A 382 1.64 -30.11 -4.42
C PRO A 382 1.92 -29.88 -5.92
N GLY A 383 1.39 -30.72 -6.81
CA GLY A 383 1.63 -30.62 -8.25
C GLY A 383 1.09 -29.31 -8.86
N PRO A 384 -0.22 -29.03 -8.72
CA PRO A 384 -0.83 -27.78 -9.17
C PRO A 384 -0.25 -26.50 -8.53
N SER A 385 0.44 -26.57 -7.40
CA SER A 385 1.03 -25.42 -6.71
C SER A 385 1.99 -24.58 -7.56
N VAL A 386 2.54 -25.10 -8.66
CA VAL A 386 3.36 -24.31 -9.61
C VAL A 386 2.55 -23.21 -10.33
N ARG A 387 1.22 -23.32 -10.33
CA ARG A 387 0.28 -22.38 -10.94
C ARG A 387 -0.90 -22.03 -10.03
N TRP A 388 -0.85 -22.43 -8.76
CA TRP A 388 -1.85 -22.11 -7.75
C TRP A 388 -1.19 -21.33 -6.60
N PRO A 389 -1.79 -20.23 -6.11
CA PRO A 389 -1.04 -19.13 -5.53
C PRO A 389 -0.42 -19.36 -4.13
N LEU A 390 -0.89 -20.33 -3.33
CA LEU A 390 -0.40 -20.49 -1.94
C LEU A 390 0.71 -21.53 -1.77
N GLY A 391 1.16 -22.15 -2.87
CA GLY A 391 2.33 -23.02 -2.86
C GLY A 391 2.14 -24.30 -2.04
N LEU A 392 3.27 -24.86 -1.57
CA LEU A 392 3.32 -26.15 -0.86
C LEU A 392 2.73 -26.09 0.55
N ALA A 393 2.73 -24.93 1.20
CA ALA A 393 2.27 -24.77 2.58
C ALA A 393 0.77 -25.09 2.77
N ALA A 394 -0.02 -25.02 1.68
CA ALA A 394 -1.43 -25.34 1.70
C ALA A 394 -1.74 -26.80 1.34
N ALA A 395 -0.73 -27.62 1.01
CA ALA A 395 -0.96 -28.99 0.54
C ALA A 395 -1.80 -29.80 1.54
N GLY A 396 -2.86 -30.45 1.04
CA GLY A 396 -3.80 -31.22 1.84
C GLY A 396 -4.92 -30.42 2.52
N LEU A 397 -4.92 -29.09 2.42
CA LEU A 397 -6.04 -28.25 2.86
C LEU A 397 -7.10 -28.15 1.76
N LEU A 398 -8.37 -27.95 2.13
CA LEU A 398 -9.41 -27.55 1.18
C LEU A 398 -9.01 -26.20 0.56
N LYS A 399 -9.11 -26.08 -0.77
CA LYS A 399 -8.68 -24.86 -1.50
C LYS A 399 -9.42 -23.62 -0.99
N THR A 400 -10.71 -23.76 -0.74
CA THR A 400 -11.61 -22.75 -0.15
C THR A 400 -11.12 -22.23 1.21
N ASP A 401 -10.81 -23.15 2.13
CA ASP A 401 -10.33 -22.82 3.48
C ASP A 401 -8.93 -22.18 3.41
N ALA A 402 -8.03 -22.73 2.59
CA ALA A 402 -6.69 -22.18 2.40
C ALA A 402 -6.74 -20.73 1.85
N ILE A 403 -7.63 -20.46 0.89
CA ILE A 403 -7.85 -19.11 0.34
C ILE A 403 -8.48 -18.18 1.39
N ARG A 404 -9.50 -18.64 2.13
CA ARG A 404 -10.10 -17.86 3.24
C ARG A 404 -9.04 -17.43 4.24
N ASP A 405 -8.25 -18.39 4.74
CA ASP A 405 -7.28 -18.14 5.82
C ASP A 405 -6.14 -17.23 5.34
N PHE A 406 -5.68 -17.43 4.10
CA PHE A 406 -4.69 -16.55 3.50
C PHE A 406 -5.22 -15.11 3.34
N LEU A 407 -6.42 -14.93 2.79
CA LEU A 407 -6.99 -13.61 2.56
C LEU A 407 -7.36 -12.90 3.86
N ALA A 408 -7.87 -13.62 4.86
CA ALA A 408 -8.16 -13.05 6.18
C ALA A 408 -6.89 -12.50 6.86
N LEU A 409 -5.72 -13.11 6.59
CA LEU A 409 -4.43 -12.64 7.11
C LEU A 409 -3.85 -11.48 6.31
N GLN A 410 -3.94 -11.51 4.98
CA GLN A 410 -3.26 -10.55 4.11
C GLN A 410 -4.12 -9.33 3.74
N TYR A 411 -5.43 -9.54 3.55
CA TYR A 411 -6.39 -8.56 3.05
C TYR A 411 -7.68 -8.55 3.90
N PRO A 412 -7.58 -8.23 5.19
CA PRO A 412 -8.69 -8.40 6.14
C PRO A 412 -9.89 -7.46 5.91
N ALA A 413 -9.77 -6.47 5.02
CA ALA A 413 -10.89 -5.63 4.61
C ALA A 413 -11.95 -6.39 3.79
N THR A 414 -11.59 -7.56 3.24
CA THR A 414 -12.49 -8.42 2.48
C THR A 414 -12.93 -9.61 3.31
N ARG A 415 -14.23 -9.75 3.53
CA ARG A 415 -14.81 -10.95 4.16
C ARG A 415 -14.79 -12.11 3.17
N VAL A 416 -14.30 -13.28 3.59
CA VAL A 416 -14.29 -14.47 2.72
C VAL A 416 -15.18 -15.56 3.31
N VAL A 417 -16.13 -16.06 2.51
CA VAL A 417 -17.07 -17.13 2.87
C VAL A 417 -16.78 -18.35 1.99
N PRO A 418 -16.18 -19.42 2.54
CA PRO A 418 -15.95 -20.66 1.79
C PRO A 418 -17.21 -21.52 1.73
N VAL A 419 -17.44 -22.16 0.59
CA VAL A 419 -18.46 -23.20 0.39
C VAL A 419 -17.81 -24.43 -0.24
N ASN A 420 -17.73 -25.51 0.53
CA ASN A 420 -17.09 -26.76 0.14
C ASN A 420 -18.08 -27.64 -0.59
N HIS A 421 -18.30 -27.42 -1.89
CA HIS A 421 -19.38 -28.06 -2.64
C HIS A 421 -18.97 -28.46 -4.05
N LYS A 422 -19.33 -29.69 -4.44
CA LYS A 422 -19.15 -30.21 -5.80
C LYS A 422 -20.48 -30.14 -6.55
N ILE A 423 -20.61 -29.15 -7.43
CA ILE A 423 -21.79 -28.96 -8.28
C ILE A 423 -22.01 -30.22 -9.13
N GLY A 424 -23.24 -30.72 -9.14
CA GLY A 424 -23.64 -31.90 -9.92
C GLY A 424 -23.24 -33.24 -9.30
N ALA A 425 -22.74 -33.26 -8.06
CA ALA A 425 -22.56 -34.49 -7.30
C ALA A 425 -23.91 -35.15 -6.93
N LEU A 426 -23.88 -36.46 -6.69
CA LEU A 426 -25.03 -37.17 -6.11
C LEU A 426 -25.25 -36.67 -4.68
N ARG A 427 -26.50 -36.30 -4.37
CA ARG A 427 -26.92 -35.83 -3.04
C ARG A 427 -27.28 -37.00 -2.15
N ASN A 428 -26.78 -37.02 -0.91
CA ASN A 428 -27.20 -37.98 0.10
C ASN A 428 -28.53 -37.57 0.77
N GLU A 429 -29.16 -38.51 1.46
CA GLU A 429 -30.34 -38.21 2.29
C GLU A 429 -29.97 -37.20 3.40
N ASN A 430 -30.80 -36.17 3.58
CA ASN A 430 -30.63 -35.06 4.54
C ASN A 430 -29.59 -33.98 4.18
N GLU A 431 -28.96 -34.05 3.01
CA GLU A 431 -28.16 -32.93 2.49
C GLU A 431 -29.06 -31.88 1.80
N PRO A 432 -28.70 -30.59 1.87
CA PRO A 432 -29.41 -29.55 1.12
C PRO A 432 -29.37 -29.86 -0.38
N SER A 433 -30.44 -29.53 -1.08
CA SER A 433 -30.48 -29.58 -2.54
C SER A 433 -29.49 -28.60 -3.16
N GLU A 434 -29.06 -28.89 -4.40
CA GLU A 434 -28.25 -27.97 -5.21
C GLU A 434 -28.90 -26.58 -5.29
N GLN A 435 -30.23 -26.52 -5.37
CA GLN A 435 -30.96 -25.26 -5.38
C GLN A 435 -30.79 -24.48 -4.07
N GLU A 436 -30.94 -25.11 -2.91
CA GLU A 436 -30.79 -24.46 -1.59
C GLU A 436 -29.35 -23.98 -1.37
N ILE A 437 -28.36 -24.74 -1.82
CA ILE A 437 -26.94 -24.35 -1.77
C ILE A 437 -26.72 -23.11 -2.64
N MET A 438 -27.21 -23.12 -3.89
CA MET A 438 -27.07 -21.98 -4.80
C MET A 438 -27.89 -20.77 -4.37
N ASP A 439 -29.04 -20.95 -3.73
CA ASP A 439 -29.83 -19.88 -3.11
C ASP A 439 -29.00 -19.16 -2.04
N THR A 440 -28.40 -19.92 -1.12
CA THR A 440 -27.57 -19.37 -0.06
C THR A 440 -26.30 -18.73 -0.62
N PHE A 441 -25.63 -19.40 -1.56
CA PHE A 441 -24.37 -18.94 -2.13
C PHE A 441 -24.53 -17.64 -2.93
N LEU A 442 -25.62 -17.50 -3.67
CA LEU A 442 -25.85 -16.35 -4.57
C LEU A 442 -26.71 -15.23 -3.96
N ASP A 443 -27.17 -15.36 -2.72
CA ASP A 443 -28.00 -14.32 -2.07
C ASP A 443 -27.25 -12.98 -1.94
N GLY A 444 -27.81 -11.91 -2.52
CA GLY A 444 -27.21 -10.57 -2.52
C GLY A 444 -25.90 -10.46 -3.32
N VAL A 445 -25.55 -11.44 -4.15
CA VAL A 445 -24.33 -11.40 -4.98
C VAL A 445 -24.51 -10.43 -6.14
N ALA A 446 -23.54 -9.53 -6.31
CA ALA A 446 -23.52 -8.52 -7.36
C ALA A 446 -22.89 -9.03 -8.67
N LEU A 447 -22.08 -10.08 -8.61
CA LEU A 447 -21.39 -10.68 -9.75
C LEU A 447 -21.02 -12.15 -9.45
N LEU A 448 -21.29 -13.04 -10.41
CA LEU A 448 -20.82 -14.43 -10.38
C LEU A 448 -19.67 -14.62 -11.38
N ILE A 449 -18.55 -15.15 -10.90
CA ILE A 449 -17.39 -15.53 -11.71
C ILE A 449 -17.27 -17.04 -11.73
N ASP A 450 -17.25 -17.61 -12.92
CA ASP A 450 -16.99 -19.02 -13.20
C ASP A 450 -15.54 -19.21 -13.67
N ALA A 451 -14.80 -19.98 -12.90
CA ALA A 451 -13.47 -20.48 -13.20
C ALA A 451 -13.39 -22.00 -12.93
N SER A 452 -14.51 -22.71 -13.08
CA SER A 452 -14.62 -24.17 -12.87
C SER A 452 -13.89 -24.98 -13.94
N ALA A 453 -13.68 -24.40 -15.12
CA ALA A 453 -13.10 -25.06 -16.31
C ALA A 453 -13.91 -26.27 -16.81
N ASP A 454 -15.19 -26.39 -16.47
CA ASP A 454 -16.09 -27.44 -16.93
C ASP A 454 -17.29 -26.84 -17.69
N LYS A 455 -17.50 -27.23 -18.96
CA LYS A 455 -18.56 -26.67 -19.80
C LYS A 455 -19.96 -26.92 -19.26
N GLY A 456 -20.21 -28.06 -18.62
CA GLY A 456 -21.51 -28.39 -18.03
C GLY A 456 -21.80 -27.50 -16.83
N ILE A 457 -20.80 -27.30 -15.96
CA ILE A 457 -20.89 -26.39 -14.81
C ILE A 457 -21.04 -24.94 -15.30
N SER A 458 -20.23 -24.48 -16.26
CA SER A 458 -20.33 -23.15 -16.86
C SER A 458 -21.73 -22.86 -17.41
N HIS A 459 -22.30 -23.84 -18.11
CA HIS A 459 -23.65 -23.72 -18.64
C HIS A 459 -24.69 -23.60 -17.50
N PHE A 460 -24.63 -24.46 -16.49
CA PHE A 460 -25.52 -24.41 -15.33
C PHE A 460 -25.43 -23.08 -14.58
N LEU A 461 -24.21 -22.60 -14.31
CA LEU A 461 -23.98 -21.34 -13.61
C LEU A 461 -24.48 -20.14 -14.42
N ALA A 462 -24.24 -20.11 -15.73
CA ALA A 462 -24.73 -19.05 -16.60
C ALA A 462 -26.27 -19.00 -16.61
N ARG A 463 -26.95 -20.15 -16.67
CA ARG A 463 -28.41 -20.22 -16.58
C ARG A 463 -28.93 -19.78 -15.21
N THR A 464 -28.24 -20.18 -14.14
CA THR A 464 -28.58 -19.79 -12.77
C THR A 464 -28.43 -18.28 -12.55
N ALA A 465 -27.32 -17.69 -13.01
CA ALA A 465 -27.07 -16.26 -12.94
C ALA A 465 -28.11 -15.47 -13.74
N GLN A 466 -28.43 -15.92 -14.97
CA GLN A 466 -29.47 -15.32 -15.79
C GLN A 466 -30.84 -15.31 -15.09
N ALA A 467 -31.24 -16.44 -14.49
CA ALA A 467 -32.52 -16.55 -13.77
C ALA A 467 -32.59 -15.61 -12.56
N ARG A 468 -31.46 -15.36 -11.89
CA ARG A 468 -31.34 -14.45 -10.74
C ARG A 468 -31.04 -13.00 -11.13
N ARG A 469 -30.84 -12.71 -12.42
CA ARG A 469 -30.36 -11.41 -12.94
C ARG A 469 -29.02 -10.97 -12.35
N ILE A 470 -28.12 -11.92 -12.10
CA ILE A 470 -26.77 -11.65 -11.63
C ILE A 470 -25.85 -11.58 -12.86
N PRO A 471 -25.03 -10.52 -13.03
CA PRO A 471 -23.95 -10.50 -14.01
C PRO A 471 -23.07 -11.74 -13.89
N PHE A 472 -22.68 -12.31 -15.03
CA PHE A 472 -21.91 -13.55 -15.10
C PHE A 472 -20.63 -13.33 -15.89
N ILE A 473 -19.49 -13.77 -15.36
CA ILE A 473 -18.21 -13.80 -16.07
C ILE A 473 -17.67 -15.23 -16.07
N SER A 474 -17.26 -15.75 -17.22
CA SER A 474 -16.59 -17.05 -17.32
C SER A 474 -15.16 -16.84 -17.80
N LEU A 475 -14.22 -17.54 -17.16
CA LEU A 475 -12.79 -17.51 -17.45
C LEU A 475 -12.34 -18.86 -17.97
N TYR A 476 -11.60 -18.86 -19.08
CA TYR A 476 -11.09 -20.08 -19.70
C TYR A 476 -9.67 -19.86 -20.21
N ALA A 477 -8.81 -20.86 -20.00
CA ALA A 477 -7.47 -20.91 -20.59
C ALA A 477 -7.29 -22.24 -21.29
N THR A 478 -6.49 -22.24 -22.35
CA THR A 478 -6.27 -23.43 -23.16
C THR A 478 -5.14 -24.30 -22.61
N PRO A 479 -5.14 -25.61 -22.95
CA PRO A 479 -3.98 -26.46 -22.74
C PRO A 479 -2.68 -25.84 -23.26
N GLY A 480 -1.60 -25.95 -22.49
CA GLY A 480 -0.32 -25.27 -22.74
C GLY A 480 -0.29 -23.80 -22.31
N ALA A 481 -1.42 -23.21 -21.91
CA ALA A 481 -1.60 -21.77 -21.70
C ALA A 481 -1.21 -20.92 -22.93
N TRP A 482 -1.48 -21.41 -24.14
CA TRP A 482 -1.20 -20.68 -25.40
C TRP A 482 -2.19 -19.53 -25.65
N GLY A 483 -3.32 -19.54 -24.95
CA GLY A 483 -4.33 -18.50 -25.02
C GLY A 483 -5.42 -18.69 -23.98
N GLY A 484 -6.47 -17.89 -24.11
CA GLY A 484 -7.62 -17.95 -23.23
C GLY A 484 -8.76 -17.09 -23.72
N LEU A 485 -9.88 -17.23 -23.03
CA LEU A 485 -11.11 -16.54 -23.31
C LEU A 485 -11.73 -16.06 -22.00
N ILE A 486 -12.17 -14.81 -21.99
CA ILE A 486 -13.06 -14.28 -20.97
C ILE A 486 -14.36 -13.87 -21.63
N MET A 487 -15.48 -14.12 -20.97
CA MET A 487 -16.78 -13.69 -21.45
C MET A 487 -17.63 -13.17 -20.32
N ARG A 488 -18.40 -12.13 -20.59
CA ARG A 488 -19.36 -11.52 -19.68
C ARG A 488 -20.75 -11.57 -20.28
N VAL A 489 -21.74 -11.83 -19.42
CA VAL A 489 -23.15 -11.63 -19.71
C VAL A 489 -23.72 -10.77 -18.59
N VAL A 490 -24.24 -9.59 -18.92
CA VAL A 490 -24.98 -8.74 -17.99
C VAL A 490 -26.46 -8.86 -18.32
N PRO A 491 -27.27 -9.52 -17.47
CA PRO A 491 -28.70 -9.72 -17.73
C PRO A 491 -29.43 -8.41 -18.03
N GLY A 492 -30.10 -8.35 -19.19
CA GLY A 492 -30.82 -7.16 -19.64
C GLY A 492 -29.97 -6.10 -20.36
N GLN A 493 -28.65 -6.29 -20.47
CA GLN A 493 -27.74 -5.39 -21.21
C GLN A 493 -27.01 -6.11 -22.34
N THR A 494 -26.42 -7.28 -22.07
CA THR A 494 -25.76 -8.07 -23.12
C THR A 494 -26.81 -8.76 -23.99
N ALA A 495 -26.68 -8.67 -25.32
CA ALA A 495 -27.66 -9.19 -26.26
C ALA A 495 -27.68 -10.74 -26.30
N GLY A 496 -26.50 -11.35 -26.32
CA GLY A 496 -26.33 -12.80 -26.25
C GLY A 496 -26.19 -13.35 -24.84
N CYS A 497 -26.32 -14.67 -24.71
CA CYS A 497 -26.06 -15.40 -23.47
C CYS A 497 -24.83 -16.31 -23.62
N TRP A 498 -24.50 -17.06 -22.55
CA TRP A 498 -23.37 -17.98 -22.58
C TRP A 498 -23.42 -18.98 -23.74
N MET A 499 -24.61 -19.51 -24.04
CA MET A 499 -24.79 -20.44 -25.16
C MET A 499 -24.61 -19.76 -26.52
N CYS A 500 -24.96 -18.47 -26.67
CA CYS A 500 -24.67 -17.73 -27.91
C CYS A 500 -23.15 -17.68 -28.15
N ALA A 501 -22.35 -17.44 -27.12
CA ALA A 501 -20.90 -17.45 -27.25
C ALA A 501 -20.38 -18.82 -27.68
N GLN A 502 -20.95 -19.93 -27.18
CA GLN A 502 -20.57 -21.27 -27.63
C GLN A 502 -20.88 -21.48 -29.12
N TYR A 503 -22.02 -20.99 -29.62
CA TYR A 503 -22.33 -21.05 -31.05
C TYR A 503 -21.41 -20.17 -31.89
N HIS A 504 -21.10 -18.95 -31.44
CA HIS A 504 -20.16 -18.07 -32.13
C HIS A 504 -18.72 -18.63 -32.17
N LEU A 505 -18.31 -19.35 -31.12
CA LEU A 505 -17.05 -20.07 -31.11
C LEU A 505 -17.08 -21.28 -32.07
N PHE A 506 -18.22 -21.95 -32.17
CA PHE A 506 -18.41 -23.10 -33.04
C PHE A 506 -18.44 -22.73 -34.53
N ASP A 507 -19.10 -21.63 -34.89
CA ASP A 507 -19.19 -21.17 -36.29
C ASP A 507 -17.99 -20.31 -36.74
N GLY A 508 -17.13 -19.92 -35.80
CA GLY A 508 -15.89 -19.17 -36.06
C GLY A 508 -16.06 -17.66 -36.13
N SER A 509 -17.26 -17.13 -35.87
CA SER A 509 -17.49 -15.68 -35.79
C SER A 509 -16.78 -15.03 -34.60
N ILE A 510 -16.56 -15.79 -33.51
CA ILE A 510 -15.57 -15.49 -32.48
C ILE A 510 -14.46 -16.57 -32.57
N PRO A 511 -13.17 -16.20 -32.63
CA PRO A 511 -12.10 -17.17 -32.74
C PRO A 511 -11.93 -17.96 -31.43
N VAL A 512 -11.69 -19.26 -31.54
CA VAL A 512 -11.28 -20.10 -30.41
C VAL A 512 -9.81 -19.78 -30.06
N PRO A 513 -9.47 -19.62 -28.77
CA PRO A 513 -8.08 -19.43 -28.37
C PRO A 513 -7.21 -20.64 -28.75
N LEU A 514 -5.96 -20.39 -29.13
CA LEU A 514 -5.00 -21.43 -29.49
C LEU A 514 -4.65 -22.30 -28.28
N ALA A 515 -4.45 -23.60 -28.50
CA ALA A 515 -4.06 -24.59 -27.50
C ALA A 515 -2.85 -25.39 -27.97
N ASP A 516 -2.04 -25.90 -27.03
CA ASP A 516 -1.02 -26.90 -27.33
C ASP A 516 -1.64 -28.29 -27.47
N GLU A 517 -1.96 -28.70 -28.69
CA GLU A 517 -2.52 -30.03 -28.94
C GLU A 517 -1.52 -31.18 -28.72
N SER A 518 -0.22 -30.86 -28.67
CA SER A 518 0.85 -31.86 -28.61
C SER A 518 1.23 -32.23 -27.17
N THR A 519 1.46 -31.22 -26.32
CA THR A 519 1.92 -31.38 -24.94
C THR A 519 1.09 -30.59 -23.93
N GLY A 520 -0.03 -30.02 -24.38
CA GLY A 520 -0.91 -29.21 -23.55
C GLY A 520 -1.66 -30.01 -22.50
N SER A 521 -1.83 -31.32 -22.70
CA SER A 521 -2.52 -32.22 -21.75
C SER A 521 -1.55 -33.25 -21.20
N THR A 522 -1.68 -33.57 -19.91
CA THR A 522 -0.82 -34.54 -19.21
C THR A 522 -1.61 -35.31 -18.16
N GLN A 523 -1.25 -36.58 -17.96
CA GLN A 523 -1.81 -37.42 -16.91
C GLN A 523 -0.87 -37.37 -15.69
N ALA A 524 -1.30 -36.70 -14.62
CA ALA A 524 -0.57 -36.75 -13.36
C ALA A 524 -0.75 -38.12 -12.70
N ALA A 525 0.32 -38.65 -12.10
CA ALA A 525 0.25 -39.91 -11.36
C ALA A 525 -0.75 -39.79 -10.19
N GLY A 526 -1.72 -40.71 -10.12
CA GLY A 526 -2.76 -40.70 -9.09
C GLY A 526 -3.97 -39.81 -9.39
N CYS A 527 -3.98 -39.06 -10.50
CA CYS A 527 -5.17 -38.33 -10.96
C CYS A 527 -5.97 -39.18 -11.94
N GLY A 528 -7.31 -39.17 -11.84
CA GLY A 528 -8.21 -39.88 -12.75
C GLY A 528 -8.56 -39.11 -14.02
N ASP A 529 -8.30 -37.80 -14.03
CA ASP A 529 -8.61 -36.88 -15.12
C ASP A 529 -7.32 -36.35 -15.77
N LEU A 530 -7.41 -35.92 -17.03
CA LEU A 530 -6.32 -35.20 -17.68
C LEU A 530 -6.21 -33.79 -17.08
N THR A 531 -5.00 -33.41 -16.67
CA THR A 531 -4.68 -32.01 -16.35
C THR A 531 -3.98 -31.37 -17.54
N PHE A 532 -3.93 -30.05 -17.58
CA PHE A 532 -3.26 -29.34 -18.67
C PHE A 532 -1.95 -28.66 -18.20
N THR A 533 -0.97 -28.55 -19.09
CA THR A 533 0.30 -27.83 -18.87
C THR A 533 0.13 -26.34 -19.09
N GLY A 534 0.98 -25.50 -18.53
CA GLY A 534 0.92 -24.05 -18.72
C GLY A 534 1.48 -23.28 -17.53
N ALA A 535 2.20 -22.19 -17.81
CA ALA A 535 2.85 -21.42 -16.75
C ALA A 535 1.85 -20.50 -16.04
N SER A 536 2.12 -20.23 -14.75
CA SER A 536 1.28 -19.34 -13.93
C SER A 536 1.17 -17.93 -14.54
N PHE A 537 2.29 -17.37 -15.05
CA PHE A 537 2.30 -16.03 -15.60
C PHE A 537 1.48 -15.91 -16.90
N ASP A 538 1.40 -16.98 -17.70
CA ASP A 538 0.58 -17.01 -18.91
C ASP A 538 -0.91 -16.99 -18.52
N LEU A 539 -1.29 -17.85 -17.57
CA LEU A 539 -2.65 -17.94 -17.04
C LEU A 539 -3.12 -16.66 -16.33
N GLN A 540 -2.19 -15.93 -15.70
CA GLN A 540 -2.51 -14.65 -15.06
C GLN A 540 -2.99 -13.59 -16.04
N ASN A 541 -2.64 -13.65 -17.33
CA ASN A 541 -3.23 -12.75 -18.33
C ASN A 541 -4.76 -12.89 -18.36
N VAL A 542 -5.28 -14.13 -18.32
CA VAL A 542 -6.71 -14.41 -18.33
C VAL A 542 -7.35 -14.00 -17.00
N ALA A 543 -6.74 -14.37 -15.87
CA ALA A 543 -7.26 -14.03 -14.55
C ALA A 543 -7.37 -12.51 -14.35
N LEU A 544 -6.30 -11.76 -14.66
CA LEU A 544 -6.29 -10.30 -14.51
C LEU A 544 -7.25 -9.59 -15.47
N ALA A 545 -7.40 -10.09 -16.70
CA ALA A 545 -8.40 -9.55 -17.62
C ALA A 545 -9.83 -9.82 -17.11
N GLY A 546 -10.06 -10.98 -16.49
CA GLY A 546 -11.30 -11.29 -15.76
C GLY A 546 -11.58 -10.33 -14.61
N VAL A 547 -10.57 -10.01 -13.79
CA VAL A 547 -10.68 -9.01 -12.71
C VAL A 547 -11.03 -7.63 -13.27
N ARG A 548 -10.35 -7.18 -14.33
CA ARG A 548 -10.67 -5.90 -14.97
C ARG A 548 -12.11 -5.85 -15.47
N LEU A 549 -12.58 -6.93 -16.09
CA LEU A 549 -13.96 -7.05 -16.58
C LEU A 549 -14.96 -7.05 -15.42
N ALA A 550 -14.65 -7.74 -14.31
CA ALA A 550 -15.45 -7.76 -13.10
C ALA A 550 -15.61 -6.36 -12.49
N VAL A 551 -14.50 -5.65 -12.29
CA VAL A 551 -14.48 -4.29 -11.75
C VAL A 551 -15.25 -3.33 -12.65
N SER A 552 -15.00 -3.39 -13.96
CA SER A 552 -15.71 -2.58 -14.94
C SER A 552 -17.22 -2.82 -14.93
N THR A 553 -17.65 -4.07 -14.71
CA THR A 553 -19.07 -4.45 -14.66
C THR A 553 -19.78 -3.93 -13.41
N LEU A 554 -19.06 -3.78 -12.30
CA LEU A 554 -19.60 -3.25 -11.04
C LEU A 554 -19.44 -1.73 -10.90
N SER A 555 -18.77 -1.08 -11.86
CA SER A 555 -18.53 0.36 -11.83
C SER A 555 -19.75 1.15 -12.33
N ALA A 556 -19.90 2.38 -11.83
CA ALA A 556 -20.88 3.33 -12.34
C ALA A 556 -20.40 4.09 -13.59
N GLY A 557 -19.10 4.09 -13.88
CA GLY A 557 -18.53 4.71 -15.10
C GLY A 557 -18.44 6.24 -15.06
N GLY A 558 -18.51 6.88 -13.90
CA GLY A 558 -18.29 8.30 -13.74
C GLY A 558 -16.82 8.71 -13.88
N PRO A 559 -16.51 10.02 -13.92
CA PRO A 559 -15.13 10.52 -14.08
C PRO A 559 -14.14 10.04 -13.00
N GLU A 560 -14.64 9.73 -11.81
CA GLU A 560 -13.83 9.24 -10.69
C GLU A 560 -13.88 7.71 -10.53
N ASP A 561 -14.68 7.01 -11.32
CA ASP A 561 -14.89 5.57 -11.20
C ASP A 561 -14.02 4.77 -12.18
N TYR A 562 -13.94 3.46 -11.99
CA TYR A 562 -13.26 2.61 -12.96
C TYR A 562 -13.99 2.64 -14.32
N PRO A 563 -13.28 2.73 -15.46
CA PRO A 563 -13.93 2.81 -16.76
C PRO A 563 -14.83 1.61 -17.10
N LEU A 564 -15.95 1.89 -17.77
CA LEU A 564 -16.80 0.86 -18.37
C LEU A 564 -16.17 0.31 -19.64
N THR A 565 -16.30 -1.01 -19.84
CA THR A 565 -15.93 -1.67 -21.08
C THR A 565 -17.11 -1.74 -22.06
N SER A 566 -16.81 -1.65 -23.35
CA SER A 566 -17.79 -1.75 -24.44
C SER A 566 -17.90 -3.16 -25.06
N TRP A 567 -17.10 -4.11 -24.61
CA TRP A 567 -17.05 -5.48 -25.13
C TRP A 567 -17.41 -6.51 -24.06
N ASP A 568 -17.86 -7.68 -24.50
CA ASP A 568 -18.34 -8.76 -23.64
C ASP A 568 -17.45 -9.99 -23.70
N VAL A 569 -16.79 -10.25 -24.83
CA VAL A 569 -15.87 -11.37 -25.02
C VAL A 569 -14.48 -10.84 -25.33
N GLY A 570 -13.46 -11.40 -24.67
CA GLY A 570 -12.06 -11.16 -24.96
C GLY A 570 -11.35 -12.49 -25.22
N VAL A 571 -10.60 -12.58 -26.31
CA VAL A 571 -9.78 -13.73 -26.66
C VAL A 571 -8.32 -13.31 -26.66
N VAL A 572 -7.49 -13.96 -25.86
CA VAL A 572 -6.05 -13.70 -25.79
C VAL A 572 -5.26 -14.77 -26.52
N GLN A 573 -4.26 -14.33 -27.28
CA GLN A 573 -3.23 -15.18 -27.88
C GLN A 573 -1.88 -14.84 -27.25
N LEU A 574 -1.19 -15.89 -26.78
CA LEU A 574 0.13 -15.81 -26.14
C LEU A 574 1.21 -16.52 -26.96
N MET A 575 0.81 -17.40 -27.87
CA MET A 575 1.70 -18.09 -28.80
C MET A 575 1.11 -18.19 -30.21
N THR A 576 1.99 -18.29 -31.21
CA THR A 576 1.62 -18.65 -32.57
C THR A 576 1.46 -20.18 -32.71
N PRO A 577 0.81 -20.68 -33.78
CA PRO A 577 0.75 -22.12 -34.07
C PRO A 577 2.14 -22.77 -34.20
N GLU A 578 3.15 -22.01 -34.62
CA GLU A 578 4.55 -22.44 -34.73
C GLU A 578 5.32 -22.35 -33.40
N ARG A 579 4.61 -22.15 -32.28
CA ARG A 579 5.16 -22.05 -30.92
C ARG A 579 6.13 -20.88 -30.73
N GLN A 580 5.86 -19.75 -31.40
CA GLN A 580 6.57 -18.49 -31.14
C GLN A 580 5.82 -17.70 -30.07
N LEU A 581 6.55 -17.13 -29.11
CA LEU A 581 5.98 -16.31 -28.04
C LEU A 581 5.48 -14.97 -28.59
N LEU A 582 4.29 -14.57 -28.17
CA LEU A 582 3.69 -13.29 -28.48
C LEU A 582 3.56 -12.43 -27.21
N PRO A 583 3.74 -11.10 -27.29
CA PRO A 583 3.13 -10.21 -26.31
C PRO A 583 1.62 -10.50 -26.23
N PRO A 584 1.01 -10.49 -25.02
CA PRO A 584 -0.40 -10.79 -24.87
C PRO A 584 -1.27 -9.92 -25.78
N THR A 585 -1.89 -10.54 -26.78
CA THR A 585 -2.70 -9.85 -27.79
C THR A 585 -4.16 -10.21 -27.59
N TRP A 586 -4.99 -9.20 -27.30
CA TRP A 586 -6.41 -9.36 -27.03
C TRP A 586 -7.26 -8.93 -28.22
N HIS A 587 -8.18 -9.79 -28.64
CA HIS A 587 -9.25 -9.48 -29.58
C HIS A 587 -10.57 -9.46 -28.83
N THR A 588 -11.37 -8.40 -29.01
CA THR A 588 -12.59 -8.19 -28.25
C THR A 588 -13.82 -8.12 -29.14
N PHE A 589 -14.95 -8.58 -28.60
CA PHE A 589 -16.22 -8.72 -29.32
C PHE A 589 -17.38 -8.34 -28.41
N SER A 590 -18.42 -7.73 -28.99
CA SER A 590 -19.75 -7.65 -28.35
C SER A 590 -20.45 -8.99 -28.49
N LEU A 591 -21.13 -9.46 -27.45
CA LEU A 591 -21.78 -10.76 -27.48
C LEU A 591 -23.21 -10.61 -28.00
N GLU A 592 -23.42 -11.00 -29.25
CA GLU A 592 -24.73 -10.96 -29.92
C GLU A 592 -25.57 -12.22 -29.67
N ALA A 593 -26.87 -12.10 -29.88
CA ALA A 593 -27.77 -13.25 -29.86
C ALA A 593 -27.54 -14.12 -31.11
N HIS A 594 -27.23 -15.40 -30.90
CA HIS A 594 -26.99 -16.33 -32.00
C HIS A 594 -28.31 -17.00 -32.46
N PRO A 595 -28.62 -17.09 -33.77
CA PRO A 595 -29.88 -17.65 -34.29
C PRO A 595 -30.17 -19.11 -33.92
N SER A 596 -29.13 -19.89 -33.65
CA SER A 596 -29.26 -21.30 -33.19
C SER A 596 -29.36 -21.45 -31.68
N CYS A 597 -29.37 -20.36 -30.91
CA CYS A 597 -29.35 -20.43 -29.46
C CYS A 597 -30.73 -20.82 -28.88
N PRO A 598 -30.86 -21.95 -28.15
CA PRO A 598 -32.15 -22.39 -27.61
C PRO A 598 -32.72 -21.49 -26.49
N TYR A 599 -31.97 -20.46 -26.07
CA TYR A 599 -32.37 -19.55 -24.98
C TYR A 599 -32.63 -18.12 -25.43
N CYS A 600 -32.09 -17.71 -26.56
CA CYS A 600 -32.18 -16.35 -27.09
C CYS A 600 -32.92 -16.29 -28.42
N SER A 601 -33.02 -17.41 -29.14
CA SER A 601 -33.83 -17.50 -30.34
C SER A 601 -35.32 -17.50 -29.97
N PRO A 602 -36.14 -16.74 -30.72
CA PRO A 602 -37.58 -16.60 -30.46
C PRO A 602 -38.38 -17.90 -30.66
#